data_AF-A0A950Z395-F1
#
_entry.id   AF-A0A950Z395-F1
#
_cell.length_a   1.000
_cell.length_b   1.000
_cell.length_c   1.000
_cell.angle_alpha   90.00
_cell.angle_beta   90.00
_cell.angle_gamma   90.00
#
_symmetry.space_group_name_H-M   'P 1'
#
loop_
_entity.id
_entity.type
_entity.pdbx_description
1 polymer ?
#
loop_
_entity_poly.entity_id
_entity_poly.type
_entity_poly.pdbx_seq_one_letter_code
_entity_poly.pdbx_strand_id
1 'polypeptide(L)' 'MNTKHIEDKEERKKLKRAARKKAAPKAKRPAGEARGSNKRKVKKLAKGQRKR' A
#
# COMPACT_ATOMS: atom_id res chain seq x y z
N MET A 1 -9.99 10.28 8.98
CA MET A 1 -9.75 11.57 9.66
C MET A 1 -9.09 12.54 8.69
N ASN A 2 -9.67 13.71 8.47
CA ASN A 2 -9.07 14.75 7.64
C ASN A 2 -8.04 15.53 8.48
N THR A 3 -6.77 15.54 8.05
CA THR A 3 -5.68 16.26 8.75
C THR A 3 -5.13 17.43 7.93
N LYS A 4 -5.86 17.89 6.91
CA LYS A 4 -5.37 18.93 5.98
C LYS A 4 -5.29 20.32 6.64
N HIS A 5 -6.06 20.56 7.69
CA HIS A 5 -6.14 21.85 8.39
C HIS A 5 -5.26 21.93 9.65
N ILE A 6 -4.44 20.91 9.92
CA ILE A 6 -3.57 20.89 11.09
C ILE A 6 -2.21 21.47 10.68
N GLU A 7 -1.93 22.68 11.15
CA GLU A 7 -0.70 23.43 10.89
C GLU A 7 0.48 22.83 11.67
N ASP A 8 0.24 22.42 12.92
CA ASP A 8 1.24 21.76 13.74
C ASP A 8 1.59 20.36 13.20
N LYS A 9 2.88 20.16 12.93
CA LYS A 9 3.38 18.92 12.33
C LYS A 9 3.36 17.76 13.31
N GLU A 10 3.57 18.01 14.60
CA GLU A 10 3.63 16.99 15.64
C GLU A 10 2.25 16.44 15.96
N GLU A 11 1.27 17.31 16.14
CA GLU A 11 -0.14 16.97 16.37
C GLU A 11 -0.70 16.18 15.20
N ARG A 12 -0.45 16.64 13.98
CA ARG A 12 -0.83 15.92 12.75
C ARG A 12 -0.23 14.51 12.71
N LYS A 13 1.03 14.36 13.13
CA LYS A 13 1.71 13.05 13.18
C LYS A 13 1.12 12.16 14.28
N LYS A 14 0.87 12.69 15.49
CA LYS A 14 0.25 11.96 16.60
C LYS A 14 -1.10 11.39 16.19
N LEU A 15 -1.95 12.20 15.57
CA LEU A 15 -3.28 11.79 15.11
C LEU A 15 -3.22 10.73 13.99
N LYS A 16 -2.31 10.90 13.02
CA LYS A 16 -2.09 9.88 11.98
C LYS A 16 -1.59 8.55 12.56
N ARG A 17 -0.71 8.59 13.56
CA ARG A 17 -0.20 7.39 14.23
C ARG A 17 -1.30 6.70 15.03
N ALA A 18 -2.10 7.45 15.78
CA ALA A 18 -3.25 6.91 16.52
C ALA A 18 -4.26 6.23 15.58
N ALA A 19 -4.59 6.87 14.45
CA ALA A 19 -5.45 6.29 13.43
C ALA A 19 -4.88 4.99 12.83
N ARG A 20 -3.57 4.94 12.55
CA ARG A 20 -2.91 3.72 12.05
C ARG A 20 -2.85 2.61 13.09
N LYS A 21 -2.67 2.94 14.38
CA LYS A 21 -2.65 1.96 15.48
C LYS A 21 -4.04 1.36 15.74
N LYS A 22 -5.09 2.17 15.60
CA LYS A 22 -6.49 1.73 15.74
C LYS A 22 -6.98 0.93 14.53
N ALA A 23 -6.36 1.11 13.35
CA ALA A 23 -6.74 0.37 12.16
C ALA A 23 -6.47 -1.13 12.33
N ALA A 24 -7.42 -1.96 11.91
CA ALA A 24 -7.26 -3.41 11.93
C ALA A 24 -6.06 -3.83 11.06
N PRO A 25 -5.30 -4.87 11.48
CA PRO A 25 -4.23 -5.41 10.67
C PRO A 25 -4.75 -5.85 9.30
N LYS A 26 -3.97 -5.58 8.26
CA LYS A 26 -4.31 -6.05 6.91
C LYS A 26 -4.33 -7.58 6.91
N ALA A 27 -5.31 -8.15 6.23
CA ALA A 27 -5.36 -9.59 6.03
C ALA A 27 -4.04 -10.09 5.43
N LYS A 28 -3.61 -11.28 5.87
CA LYS A 28 -2.49 -11.98 5.24
C LYS A 28 -2.84 -12.23 3.77
N ARG A 29 -1.82 -12.20 2.90
CA ARG A 29 -2.01 -12.56 1.49
C ARG A 29 -2.61 -13.98 1.43
N PRO A 30 -3.60 -14.25 0.57
CA PRO A 30 -4.16 -15.59 0.44
C PRO A 30 -3.06 -16.58 0.05
N ALA A 31 -3.00 -17.72 0.74
CA ALA A 31 -1.95 -18.72 0.55
C ALA A 31 -1.91 -19.30 -0.88
N GLY A 32 -3.03 -19.24 -1.61
CA GLY A 32 -3.14 -19.70 -2.99
C GLY A 32 -2.66 -18.72 -4.06
N GLU A 33 -2.39 -17.44 -3.73
CA GLU A 33 -1.96 -16.46 -4.73
C GLU A 33 -0.45 -16.23 -4.71
N ALA A 34 0.21 -16.70 -5.77
CA ALA A 34 1.61 -16.39 -6.01
C ALA A 34 1.84 -14.88 -6.05
N ARG A 35 2.99 -14.41 -5.53
CA ARG A 35 3.34 -12.97 -5.43
C ARG A 35 3.29 -12.21 -6.79
N GLY A 36 3.34 -12.93 -7.91
CA GLY A 36 3.27 -12.40 -9.26
C GLY A 36 2.01 -12.76 -10.04
N SER A 37 0.96 -13.29 -9.39
CA SER A 37 -0.30 -13.69 -10.04
C SER A 37 -0.93 -12.55 -10.85
N ASN A 38 -0.89 -11.33 -10.32
CA ASN A 38 -1.45 -10.14 -10.95
C ASN A 38 -0.54 -9.53 -12.04
N LYS A 39 0.66 -10.08 -12.27
CA LYS A 39 1.54 -9.59 -13.35
C LYS A 39 1.04 -10.13 -14.68
N ARG A 40 1.12 -9.30 -15.72
CA ARG A 40 0.80 -9.73 -17.09
C ARG A 40 1.71 -10.90 -17.53
N LYS A 41 1.09 -12.03 -17.89
CA LYS A 41 1.79 -13.17 -18.52
C LYS A 41 1.99 -12.87 -20.01
N VAL A 42 3.17 -12.38 -20.37
CA VAL A 42 3.56 -12.09 -21.77
C VAL A 42 4.69 -12.99 -22.23
N LYS A 43 4.55 -13.59 -23.43
CA LYS A 43 5.53 -14.50 -24.04
C LYS A 43 6.80 -13.79 -24.52
N LYS A 44 6.66 -12.58 -25.07
CA LYS A 44 7.77 -11.71 -25.49
C LYS A 44 7.52 -10.28 -24.98
N LEU A 45 8.59 -9.57 -24.63
CA LEU A 45 8.59 -8.16 -24.23
C LEU A 45 9.61 -7.41 -25.06
N ALA A 46 9.28 -6.18 -25.45
CA ALA A 46 10.26 -5.26 -25.99
C ALA A 46 11.28 -4.86 -24.90
N LYS A 47 12.53 -4.59 -25.30
CA LYS A 47 13.57 -4.10 -24.38
C LYS A 47 13.08 -2.83 -23.68
N GLY A 48 13.17 -2.80 -22.35
CA GLY A 48 12.76 -1.67 -21.52
C GLY A 48 11.37 -1.76 -20.88
N GLN A 49 10.50 -2.69 -21.31
CA GLN A 49 9.18 -2.86 -20.70
C GLN A 49 9.22 -3.73 -19.43
N ARG A 50 8.56 -3.26 -18.36
CA ARG A 50 8.45 -4.00 -17.09
C ARG A 50 7.10 -4.73 -17.01
N LYS A 51 7.10 -5.97 -16.50
CA LYS A 51 5.90 -6.78 -16.21
C LYS A 51 5.11 -6.31 -14.96
N ARG A 52 5.36 -5.10 -14.48
CA ARG A 52 4.81 -4.60 -13.21
C ARG A 52 3.43 -4.02 -13.41
#